data_AF-A0A7G7KGS8-F1
#
_entry.id   AF-A0A7G7KGS8-F1
#
_cell.length_a   1.000
_cell.length_b   1.000
_cell.length_c   1.000
_cell.angle_alpha   90.00
_cell.angle_beta   90.00
_cell.angle_gamma   90.00
#
_symmetry.space_group_name_H-M   'P 1'
#
loop_
_entity.id
_entity.type
_entity.pdbx_description
1 polymer ?
#
loop_
_entity_poly.entity_id
_entity_poly.type
_entity_poly.pdbx_seq_one_letter_code
_entity_poly.pdbx_strand_id
1 'polypeptide(L)'
;MSTSQQWLPTPQAAVAIGCSQNHLKRCRDSHGGFLVGGEDYMLGSSRSAAILWNVDAVRKAFHHRGMMARKAEAVLRELQEA
;
A
#
# COMPACT_ATOMS: atom_id res chain seq x y z
N MET A 1 17.41 9.43 -14.56
CA MET A 1 16.04 9.87 -14.91
C MET A 1 15.35 10.24 -13.61
N SER A 2 14.87 11.48 -13.47
CA SER A 2 14.09 11.87 -12.30
C SER A 2 12.74 11.17 -12.40
N THR A 3 12.55 10.06 -11.69
CA THR A 3 11.23 9.45 -11.51
C THR A 3 10.42 10.43 -10.67
N SER A 4 9.66 11.30 -11.33
CA SER A 4 8.69 12.16 -10.67
C SER A 4 7.75 11.28 -9.85
N GLN A 5 7.76 11.46 -8.53
CA GLN A 5 6.84 10.73 -7.63
C GLN A 5 5.41 10.91 -8.13
N GLN A 6 4.77 9.80 -8.48
CA GLN A 6 3.44 9.83 -9.04
C GLN A 6 2.40 9.81 -7.92
N TRP A 7 1.86 10.99 -7.60
CA TRP A 7 0.73 11.15 -6.69
C TRP A 7 -0.58 11.10 -7.49
N LEU A 8 -1.39 10.07 -7.24
CA LEU A 8 -2.62 9.84 -8.00
C LEU A 8 -3.87 9.78 -7.11
N PRO A 9 -5.05 10.23 -7.59
CA PRO A 9 -6.31 9.98 -6.92
C PRO A 9 -6.64 8.48 -6.90
N THR A 10 -7.53 8.09 -5.97
CA THR A 10 -7.79 6.68 -5.66
C THR A 10 -8.09 5.78 -6.87
N PRO A 11 -8.94 6.17 -7.85
CA PRO A 11 -9.21 5.32 -9.01
C PRO A 11 -7.97 5.05 -9.85
N GLN A 12 -7.19 6.09 -10.16
CA GLN A 12 -5.98 5.98 -10.97
C GLN A 12 -4.86 5.27 -10.21
N ALA A 13 -4.71 5.55 -8.92
CA ALA A 13 -3.75 4.89 -8.04
C ALA A 13 -4.02 3.39 -7.98
N ALA A 14 -5.28 2.97 -7.79
CA ALA A 14 -5.65 1.57 -7.71
C ALA A 14 -5.31 0.81 -9.00
N VAL A 15 -5.60 1.40 -10.16
CA VAL A 15 -5.22 0.85 -11.48
C VAL A 15 -3.70 0.77 -11.61
N ALA A 16 -2.98 1.85 -11.29
CA ALA A 16 -1.53 1.86 -11.37
C ALA A 16 -0.93 0.76 -10.48
N ILE A 17 -1.30 0.71 -9.20
CA ILE A 17 -0.79 -0.25 -8.22
C ILE A 17 -1.17 -1.69 -8.58
N GLY A 18 -2.34 -1.91 -9.17
CA GLY A 18 -2.86 -3.23 -9.52
C GLY A 18 -3.70 -3.85 -8.40
N CYS A 19 -4.54 -3.05 -7.72
CA CYS A 19 -5.43 -3.54 -6.67
C CYS A 19 -6.82 -2.86 -6.73
N SER A 20 -7.78 -3.31 -5.92
CA SER A 20 -9.09 -2.65 -5.84
C SER A 20 -9.02 -1.38 -4.99
N GLN A 21 -9.86 -0.39 -5.31
CA GLN A 21 -9.93 0.87 -4.55
C GLN A 21 -10.27 0.64 -3.06
N ASN A 22 -11.16 -0.32 -2.79
CA ASN A 22 -11.55 -0.66 -1.41
C ASN A 22 -10.40 -1.33 -0.65
N HIS A 23 -9.65 -2.22 -1.31
CA HIS A 23 -8.46 -2.82 -0.72
C HIS A 23 -7.43 -1.74 -0.38
N LEU A 24 -7.12 -0.86 -1.33
CA LEU A 24 -6.18 0.26 -1.13
C LEU A 24 -6.57 1.13 0.07
N LYS A 25 -7.85 1.56 0.17
CA LYS A 25 -8.35 2.35 1.30
C LYS A 25 -8.26 1.64 2.65
N ARG A 26 -8.47 0.32 2.67
CA ARG A 26 -8.36 -0.51 3.88
C ARG A 26 -6.92 -0.72 4.33
N CYS A 27 -5.95 -0.59 3.42
CA CYS A 27 -4.53 -0.71 3.75
C CYS A 27 -3.96 0.51 4.47
N ARG A 28 -4.73 1.60 4.68
CA ARG A 28 -4.30 2.75 5.48
C ARG A 28 -4.15 2.39 6.95
N ASP A 29 -3.13 2.95 7.58
CA ASP A 29 -2.88 2.94 9.03
C ASP A 29 -4.13 3.27 9.87
N SER A 30 -4.92 4.26 9.47
CA SER A 30 -6.18 4.64 10.10
C SER A 30 -7.24 3.54 10.14
N HIS A 31 -7.06 2.46 9.35
CA HIS A 31 -7.93 1.30 9.29
C HIS A 31 -7.22 0.02 9.78
N GLY A 32 -6.10 0.16 10.51
CA GLY A 32 -5.25 -0.96 10.96
C GLY A 32 -4.36 -1.54 9.85
N GLY A 33 -4.25 -0.84 8.73
CA GLY A 33 -3.38 -1.20 7.62
C GLY A 33 -1.93 -0.75 7.84
N PHE A 34 -1.13 -0.84 6.79
CA PHE A 34 0.32 -0.64 6.82
C PHE A 34 0.80 0.53 5.95
N LEU A 35 -0.12 1.26 5.30
CA LEU A 35 0.17 2.46 4.54
C LEU A 35 0.07 3.68 5.45
N VAL A 36 1.12 4.50 5.51
CA VAL A 36 1.29 5.61 6.46
C VAL A 36 0.77 6.92 5.88
N GLY A 37 -0.02 7.65 6.66
CA GLY A 37 -0.49 8.99 6.30
C GLY A 37 0.64 10.01 6.24
N GLY A 38 0.70 10.78 5.15
CA GLY A 38 1.79 11.74 4.86
C GLY A 38 2.94 11.14 4.05
N GLU A 39 3.02 9.81 3.93
CA GLU A 39 4.08 9.11 3.20
C GLU A 39 3.52 8.35 1.99
N ASP A 40 2.63 7.39 2.24
CA ASP A 40 2.01 6.54 1.22
C ASP A 40 0.74 7.18 0.65
N TYR A 41 0.07 8.01 1.45
CA TYR A 41 -1.14 8.71 1.05
C TYR A 41 -1.29 10.04 1.77
N MET A 42 -2.03 10.97 1.16
CA MET A 42 -2.43 12.24 1.76
C MET A 42 -3.95 12.37 1.70
N LEU A 43 -4.54 12.77 2.83
CA LEU A 43 -5.94 13.18 2.87
C LEU A 43 -6.08 14.60 2.31
N GLY A 44 -7.19 14.86 1.62
CA GLY A 44 -7.53 16.23 1.23
C GLY A 44 -8.04 17.06 2.41
N SER A 45 -8.28 18.35 2.17
CA SER A 45 -8.69 19.33 3.18
C SER A 45 -10.09 19.12 3.77
N SER A 46 -10.90 18.22 3.21
CA SER A 46 -12.26 17.93 3.67
C SER A 46 -12.63 16.46 3.47
N ARG A 47 -13.78 16.04 4.02
CA ARG A 47 -14.28 14.65 3.88
C ARG A 47 -14.60 14.25 2.44
N SER A 48 -14.94 15.20 1.57
CA SER A 48 -15.24 14.95 0.16
C SER A 48 -14.00 15.10 -0.74
N ALA A 49 -12.93 15.69 -0.22
CA ALA A 49 -11.69 15.86 -0.97
C ALA A 49 -11.05 14.49 -1.28
N ALA A 50 -10.45 14.37 -2.46
CA ALA A 50 -9.84 13.13 -2.90
C ALA A 50 -8.63 12.77 -2.01
N ILE A 51 -8.44 11.47 -1.78
CA ILE A 51 -7.19 10.94 -1.24
C ILE A 51 -6.20 10.82 -2.41
N LEU A 52 -5.01 11.38 -2.23
CA LEU A 52 -3.88 11.19 -3.13
C LEU A 52 -2.97 10.09 -2.60
N TRP A 53 -2.45 9.27 -3.50
CA TRP A 53 -1.63 8.11 -3.18
C TRP A 53 -0.29 8.22 -3.88
N ASN A 54 0.79 8.01 -3.12
CA ASN A 54 2.13 7.89 -3.67
C ASN A 54 2.30 6.49 -4.25
N VAL A 55 2.16 6.36 -5.56
CA VAL A 55 2.16 5.05 -6.23
C VAL A 55 3.44 4.27 -5.93
N ASP A 56 4.59 4.94 -5.93
CA ASP A 56 5.89 4.29 -5.72
C ASP A 56 6.06 3.83 -4.26
N ALA A 57 5.67 4.66 -3.29
CA ALA A 57 5.73 4.30 -1.87
C ALA A 57 4.79 3.13 -1.56
N VAL A 58 3.54 3.20 -2.06
CA VAL A 58 2.56 2.12 -1.88
C VAL A 58 3.05 0.80 -2.50
N ARG A 59 3.63 0.83 -3.70
CA ARG A 59 4.22 -0.36 -4.32
C ARG A 59 5.33 -0.97 -3.47
N LYS A 60 6.22 -0.14 -2.91
CA LYS A 60 7.29 -0.60 -2.02
C LYS A 60 6.71 -1.24 -0.76
N ALA A 61 5.73 -0.61 -0.13
CA ALA A 61 5.05 -1.13 1.06
C ALA A 61 4.36 -2.48 0.77
N PHE A 62 3.64 -2.58 -0.35
CA PHE A 62 2.98 -3.81 -0.81
C PHE A 62 3.99 -4.94 -1.04
N HIS A 63 5.08 -4.64 -1.75
CA HIS A 63 6.13 -5.61 -2.02
C HIS A 63 6.78 -6.10 -0.73
N HIS A 64 7.15 -5.19 0.17
CA HIS A 64 7.74 -5.54 1.47
C HIS A 64 6.82 -6.47 2.27
N ARG A 65 5.53 -6.14 2.37
CA ARG A 65 4.55 -6.99 3.08
C ARG A 65 4.41 -8.37 2.42
N GLY A 66 4.34 -8.42 1.09
CA GLY A 66 4.29 -9.66 0.34
C GLY A 66 5.54 -10.54 0.54
N MET A 67 6.72 -9.92 0.67
CA MET A 67 7.96 -10.63 0.98
C MET A 67 7.94 -11.20 2.40
N MET A 68 7.47 -10.42 3.38
CA MET A 68 7.38 -10.88 4.77
C MET A 68 6.40 -12.05 4.93
N ALA A 69 5.25 -12.00 4.25
CA ALA A 69 4.28 -13.10 4.27
C ALA A 69 4.90 -14.42 3.78
N ARG A 70 5.59 -14.37 2.63
CA ARG A 70 6.27 -15.56 2.06
C ARG A 70 7.38 -16.09 2.97
N LYS A 71 8.16 -15.20 3.59
CA LYS A 71 9.18 -15.59 4.57
C LYS A 71 8.56 -16.28 5.79
N ALA A 72 7.46 -15.74 6.31
CA ALA A 72 6.76 -16.34 7.44
C ALA A 72 6.21 -17.74 7.08
N GLU A 73 5.62 -17.89 5.89
CA GLU A 73 5.17 -19.20 5.38
C GLU A 73 6.32 -20.22 5.29
N ALA A 74 7.49 -19.81 4.80
CA ALA A 74 8.66 -20.69 4.73
C ALA A 74 9.12 -21.16 6.12
N VAL A 75 9.24 -20.25 7.08
CA VAL A 75 9.63 -20.57 8.46
C VAL A 75 8.62 -21.51 9.13
N LEU A 76 7.32 -21.26 8.95
CA LEU A 76 6.28 -22.14 9.51
C LEU A 76 6.36 -23.56 8.94
N ARG A 77 6.69 -23.69 7.64
CA ARG A 77 6.87 -24.99 7.00
C ARG A 77 8.08 -25.74 7.55
N GLU A 78 9.21 -25.08 7.71
CA GLU A 78 10.42 -25.67 8.31
C GLU A 78 10.16 -26.17 9.74
N LEU A 79 9.38 -25.43 10.54
CA LEU A 79 9.00 -25.83 11.90
C LEU A 79 8.02 -27.00 11.96
N GLN A 80 7.22 -27.22 10.91
CA GLN A 80 6.30 -28.37 10.83
C GLN A 80 6.98 -29.65 10.36
N GLU A 81 8.08 -29.51 9.60
CA GLU A 81 8.85 -30.62 9.05
C GLU A 81 9.99 -31.08 9.98
N ALA A 82 10.25 -30.34 11.08
CA ALA A 82 11.25 -30.64 12.12
C ALA A 82 10.66 -31.41 13.31
#